data_AF-A0A4Q3UIB3-F1
#
_entry.id   AF-A0A4Q3UIB3-F1
#
_cell.length_a   1.000
_cell.length_b   1.000
_cell.length_c   1.000
_cell.angle_alpha   90.00
_cell.angle_beta   90.00
_cell.angle_gamma   90.00
#
_symmetry.space_group_name_H-M   'P 1'
#
loop_
_entity.id
_entity.type
_entity.pdbx_description
1 polymer ?
#
loop_
_entity_poly.entity_id
_entity_poly.type
_entity_poly.pdbx_seq_one_letter_code
_entity_poly.pdbx_strand_id
1 'polypeptide(L)'
;MIGLLPFLMADIDIVPGSVQKVSQVTGETDRERKRPTDNRTETRFGLRGTDLGASFEHEGRLAFLFGDTHPNGPNTPERPFDGDSIAFCDDKDPDNGLNLDFVTAADGKYATVQIPNVSTRGFEVPNGGFSHNGYLYVFFTTDAQPNPFGMLMGRSILIRSKDAKSWELVYTLSTDRFINVSPVIVDAAKTPGLPVSSGEGLLMWATGREYRRSSPHLAFVPLDKVDDRSAIRYWTGDGRWSPREGDSRQLFHHPMVGEISVAWNDAVQRWVMMYNVEQPRTILLRTSPTPFGPWTDAKVVMQAKDAFGKYIHEGGTKDGLNDPGREDGNGDAYAPYLIPRFFKPDGTIYFLMSLWNPYNVVLMRAKLTK
;
A
#
# COMPACT_ATOMS: atom_id res chain seq x y z
N MET A 1 39.43 -17.69 12.50
CA MET A 1 38.65 -16.79 13.37
C MET A 1 38.85 -15.38 12.85
N ILE A 2 38.08 -14.99 11.81
CA ILE A 2 38.13 -13.65 11.22
C ILE A 2 36.96 -12.91 11.85
N GLY A 3 37.26 -11.90 12.65
CA GLY A 3 36.27 -11.13 13.38
C GLY A 3 35.33 -10.42 12.41
N LEU A 4 34.03 -10.71 12.52
CA LEU A 4 33.01 -9.79 12.06
C LEU A 4 33.16 -8.51 12.88
N LEU A 5 33.70 -7.45 12.28
CA LEU A 5 33.41 -6.11 12.79
C LEU A 5 31.88 -5.95 12.78
N PRO A 6 31.26 -5.45 13.86
CA PRO A 6 29.90 -5.00 13.78
C PRO A 6 29.94 -3.81 12.83
N PHE A 7 29.44 -3.97 11.60
CA PHE A 7 28.80 -2.83 10.96
C PHE A 7 27.71 -2.42 11.96
N LEU A 8 28.00 -1.42 12.82
CA LEU A 8 26.95 -0.71 13.52
C LEU A 8 25.97 -0.34 12.41
N MET A 9 24.79 -0.94 12.44
CA MET A 9 23.71 -0.52 11.56
C MET A 9 23.49 0.94 11.90
N ALA A 10 23.96 1.86 11.04
CA ALA A 10 23.60 3.25 11.17
C ALA A 10 22.08 3.29 11.30
N ASP A 11 21.63 3.77 12.46
CA ASP A 11 20.23 3.75 12.82
C ASP A 11 19.53 4.80 11.99
N ILE A 12 18.43 4.44 11.34
CA ILE A 12 17.72 5.38 10.47
C ILE A 12 16.66 6.08 11.29
N ASP A 13 16.83 7.37 11.54
CA ASP A 13 15.88 8.18 12.27
C ASP A 13 14.94 8.98 11.36
N ILE A 14 13.76 9.30 11.90
CA ILE A 14 12.82 10.22 11.29
C ILE A 14 13.14 11.61 11.85
N VAL A 15 13.46 12.56 10.97
CA VAL A 15 13.78 13.94 11.39
C VAL A 15 12.56 14.55 12.08
N PRO A 16 12.68 15.05 13.33
CA PRO A 16 11.56 15.63 14.07
C PRO A 16 10.85 16.73 13.29
N GLY A 17 9.51 16.70 13.28
CA GLY A 17 8.68 17.69 12.57
C GLY A 17 8.65 17.56 11.04
N SER A 18 9.35 16.58 10.46
CA SER A 18 9.36 16.36 9.00
C SER A 18 8.11 15.64 8.48
N VAL A 19 7.36 14.95 9.34
CA VAL A 19 6.15 14.22 8.98
C VAL A 19 5.00 15.20 8.77
N GLN A 20 4.58 15.38 7.50
CA GLN A 20 3.67 16.46 7.11
C GLN A 20 2.74 16.02 5.98
N LYS A 21 1.50 16.52 6.02
CA LYS A 21 0.55 16.39 4.91
C LYS A 21 0.90 17.39 3.81
N VAL A 22 1.10 16.90 2.59
CA VAL A 22 1.41 17.69 1.40
C VAL A 22 0.16 18.15 0.66
N SER A 23 -0.79 17.24 0.41
CA SER A 23 -2.11 17.57 -0.16
C SER A 23 -3.15 16.52 0.24
N GLN A 24 -4.44 16.88 0.15
CA GLN A 24 -5.50 15.89 0.10
C GLN A 24 -5.72 15.48 -1.35
N VAL A 25 -5.54 14.18 -1.62
CA VAL A 25 -5.49 13.62 -2.98
C VAL A 25 -6.89 13.35 -3.51
N THR A 26 -7.83 12.95 -2.65
CA THR A 26 -9.22 12.62 -3.04
C THR A 26 -10.25 13.52 -2.34
N GLY A 27 -11.48 13.52 -2.86
CA GLY A 27 -12.58 14.38 -2.41
C GLY A 27 -12.63 15.71 -3.17
N GLU A 28 -13.65 16.53 -2.93
CA GLU A 28 -13.78 17.84 -3.60
C GLU A 28 -12.91 18.93 -2.98
N THR A 29 -12.82 18.98 -1.65
CA THR A 29 -12.12 20.03 -0.89
C THR A 29 -11.09 19.44 0.07
N ASP A 30 -9.86 19.97 0.05
CA ASP A 30 -8.87 19.73 1.10
C ASP A 30 -9.33 20.45 2.37
N ARG A 31 -9.88 19.68 3.32
CA ARG A 31 -10.61 20.25 4.47
C ARG A 31 -9.71 21.03 5.44
N GLU A 32 -8.44 20.64 5.53
CA GLU A 32 -7.44 21.37 6.32
C GLU A 32 -7.07 22.70 5.66
N ARG A 33 -6.80 22.67 4.35
CA ARG A 33 -6.37 23.85 3.59
C ARG A 33 -7.52 24.75 3.15
N LYS A 34 -8.76 24.29 3.27
CA LYS A 34 -10.00 24.98 2.86
C LYS A 34 -9.96 25.47 1.41
N ARG A 35 -9.43 24.62 0.52
CA ARG A 35 -9.34 24.87 -0.93
C ARG A 35 -9.69 23.59 -1.69
N PRO A 36 -10.06 23.67 -2.98
CA PRO A 36 -10.29 22.46 -3.78
C PRO A 36 -9.08 21.53 -3.73
N THR A 37 -9.31 20.22 -3.71
CA THR A 37 -8.24 19.24 -3.90
C THR A 37 -7.67 19.35 -5.32
N ASP A 38 -6.47 18.79 -5.52
CA ASP A 38 -5.84 18.76 -6.84
C ASP A 38 -6.74 18.00 -7.85
N ASN A 39 -7.44 16.96 -7.37
CA ASN A 39 -8.19 16.05 -8.21
C ASN A 39 -9.70 16.29 -8.28
N ARG A 40 -10.30 17.06 -7.37
CA ARG A 40 -11.75 17.34 -7.29
C ARG A 40 -12.59 16.12 -7.68
N THR A 41 -12.34 15.01 -6.99
CA THR A 41 -12.74 13.69 -7.50
C THR A 41 -14.24 13.53 -7.59
N GLU A 42 -15.00 14.25 -6.77
CA GLU A 42 -16.46 14.27 -6.80
C GLU A 42 -16.97 14.85 -8.11
N THR A 43 -16.51 16.05 -8.47
CA THR A 43 -16.94 16.73 -9.70
C THR A 43 -16.34 16.09 -10.95
N ARG A 44 -15.02 15.85 -10.96
CA ARG A 44 -14.28 15.34 -12.14
C ARG A 44 -14.59 13.88 -12.44
N PHE A 45 -14.70 13.04 -11.42
CA PHE A 45 -14.74 11.59 -11.59
C PHE A 45 -15.96 10.92 -10.95
N GLY A 46 -16.78 11.64 -10.18
CA GLY A 46 -17.92 11.04 -9.49
C GLY A 46 -17.49 10.14 -8.33
N LEU A 47 -16.36 10.43 -7.70
CA LEU A 47 -15.78 9.67 -6.59
C LEU A 47 -15.73 10.56 -5.34
N ARG A 48 -16.45 10.17 -4.30
CA ARG A 48 -16.60 10.95 -3.05
C ARG A 48 -15.52 10.65 -2.02
N GLY A 49 -15.14 9.40 -1.91
CA GLY A 49 -14.13 8.93 -0.95
C GLY A 49 -13.61 7.58 -1.40
N THR A 50 -12.44 7.20 -0.92
CA THR A 50 -11.76 5.93 -1.19
C THR A 50 -10.60 5.80 -0.21
N ASP A 51 -10.00 4.63 -0.15
CA ASP A 51 -8.80 4.39 0.64
C ASP A 51 -7.72 3.62 -0.13
N LEU A 52 -6.67 3.23 0.59
CA LEU A 52 -5.43 2.68 0.08
C LEU A 52 -4.65 3.68 -0.77
N GLY A 53 -4.12 3.25 -1.92
CA GLY A 53 -3.17 4.00 -2.73
C GLY A 53 -1.85 3.27 -2.98
N ALA A 54 -1.86 1.93 -3.04
CA ALA A 54 -0.68 1.18 -3.47
C ALA A 54 -0.28 1.63 -4.88
N SER A 55 1.01 1.83 -5.13
CA SER A 55 1.47 2.45 -6.38
C SER A 55 2.72 1.80 -6.95
N PHE A 56 2.84 1.84 -8.28
CA PHE A 56 3.97 1.28 -9.01
C PHE A 56 4.11 1.91 -10.40
N GLU A 57 5.30 1.78 -10.97
CA GLU A 57 5.62 2.21 -12.35
C GLU A 57 4.91 1.34 -13.38
N HIS A 58 4.21 1.96 -14.34
CA HIS A 58 3.62 1.31 -15.50
C HIS A 58 3.73 2.21 -16.73
N GLU A 59 4.50 1.76 -17.72
CA GLU A 59 4.65 2.45 -19.02
C GLU A 59 4.98 3.95 -18.91
N GLY A 60 5.86 4.31 -17.95
CA GLY A 60 6.31 5.69 -17.72
C GLY A 60 5.41 6.54 -16.79
N ARG A 61 4.26 6.01 -16.38
CA ARG A 61 3.30 6.63 -15.45
C ARG A 61 3.31 5.87 -14.12
N LEU A 62 2.87 6.52 -13.03
CA LEU A 62 2.51 5.79 -11.82
C LEU A 62 1.09 5.30 -11.96
N ALA A 63 0.85 4.01 -11.72
CA ALA A 63 -0.47 3.47 -11.45
C ALA A 63 -0.74 3.52 -9.94
N PHE A 64 -1.94 3.91 -9.55
CA PHE A 64 -2.43 3.92 -8.18
C PHE A 64 -3.65 3.01 -8.06
N LEU A 65 -3.65 2.17 -7.02
CA LEU A 65 -4.71 1.23 -6.70
C LEU A 65 -5.42 1.68 -5.43
N PHE A 66 -6.72 1.96 -5.53
CA PHE A 66 -7.54 2.43 -4.43
C PHE A 66 -8.65 1.43 -4.11
N GLY A 67 -8.87 1.22 -2.81
CA GLY A 67 -9.88 0.31 -2.26
C GLY A 67 -11.16 1.03 -1.84
N ASP A 68 -12.20 0.24 -1.59
CA ASP A 68 -13.43 0.64 -0.88
C ASP A 68 -13.97 2.04 -1.28
N THR A 69 -13.96 2.32 -2.58
CA THR A 69 -14.36 3.56 -3.24
C THR A 69 -15.86 3.82 -3.10
N HIS A 70 -16.22 5.04 -2.72
CA HIS A 70 -17.60 5.50 -2.57
C HIS A 70 -17.99 6.41 -3.75
N PRO A 71 -19.04 6.07 -4.53
CA PRO A 71 -19.50 6.92 -5.60
C PRO A 71 -20.10 8.23 -5.06
N ASN A 72 -19.87 9.32 -5.81
CA ASN A 72 -20.65 10.55 -5.67
C ASN A 72 -21.96 10.38 -6.45
N GLY A 73 -22.92 9.66 -5.86
CA GLY A 73 -24.16 9.29 -6.52
C GLY A 73 -24.80 8.03 -5.91
N PRO A 74 -25.75 7.41 -6.62
CA PRO A 74 -26.41 6.20 -6.14
C PRO A 74 -25.46 5.00 -6.09
N ASN A 75 -25.76 4.07 -5.19
CA ASN A 75 -25.17 2.73 -5.17
C ASN A 75 -25.70 1.93 -6.37
N THR A 76 -24.83 1.53 -7.30
CA THR A 76 -25.22 0.82 -8.54
C THR A 76 -24.36 -0.41 -8.76
N PRO A 77 -24.81 -1.42 -9.54
CA PRO A 77 -23.94 -2.55 -9.90
C PRO A 77 -22.64 -2.14 -10.60
N GLU A 78 -22.68 -1.06 -11.39
CA GLU A 78 -21.52 -0.54 -12.13
C GLU A 78 -20.59 0.30 -11.25
N ARG A 79 -21.09 0.85 -10.14
CA ARG A 79 -20.37 1.61 -9.12
C ARG A 79 -20.97 1.33 -7.75
N PRO A 80 -20.64 0.16 -7.17
CA PRO A 80 -21.13 -0.17 -5.85
C PRO A 80 -20.46 0.73 -4.81
N PHE A 81 -21.11 0.90 -3.65
CA PHE A 81 -20.37 1.29 -2.45
C PHE A 81 -19.31 0.23 -2.15
N ASP A 82 -18.13 0.69 -1.77
CA ASP A 82 -16.96 -0.14 -1.50
C ASP A 82 -16.46 -0.93 -2.72
N GLY A 83 -16.63 -0.38 -3.94
CA GLY A 83 -15.95 -0.89 -5.14
C GLY A 83 -14.52 -0.33 -5.25
N ASP A 84 -13.69 -0.79 -6.17
CA ASP A 84 -12.30 -0.31 -6.25
C ASP A 84 -12.06 0.60 -7.45
N SER A 85 -11.07 1.49 -7.36
CA SER A 85 -10.73 2.41 -8.44
C SER A 85 -9.23 2.47 -8.72
N ILE A 86 -8.88 2.82 -9.96
CA ILE A 86 -7.50 2.93 -10.42
C ILE A 86 -7.31 4.32 -11.02
N ALA A 87 -6.15 4.92 -10.75
CA ALA A 87 -5.75 6.16 -11.38
C ALA A 87 -4.30 6.10 -11.87
N PHE A 88 -3.99 6.98 -12.81
CA PHE A 88 -2.63 7.18 -13.29
C PHE A 88 -2.12 8.59 -12.96
N CYS A 89 -0.81 8.73 -12.85
CA CYS A 89 -0.16 10.00 -12.54
C CYS A 89 1.15 10.14 -13.34
N ASP A 90 1.30 11.30 -13.98
CA ASP A 90 2.48 11.66 -14.77
C ASP A 90 3.46 12.56 -14.02
N ASP A 91 3.07 13.03 -12.84
CA ASP A 91 3.87 13.98 -12.05
C ASP A 91 5.26 13.43 -11.75
N LYS A 92 6.21 14.37 -11.70
CA LYS A 92 7.62 14.14 -11.39
C LYS A 92 8.04 14.79 -10.08
N ASP A 93 7.21 15.69 -9.54
CA ASP A 93 7.43 16.39 -8.28
C ASP A 93 6.13 16.38 -7.47
N PRO A 94 6.12 15.74 -6.28
CA PRO A 94 4.94 15.66 -5.43
C PRO A 94 4.77 16.86 -4.49
N ASP A 95 5.70 17.82 -4.45
CA ASP A 95 5.73 18.86 -3.40
C ASP A 95 4.50 19.77 -3.38
N ASN A 96 3.78 19.85 -4.50
CA ASN A 96 2.57 20.66 -4.65
C ASN A 96 1.28 19.82 -4.78
N GLY A 97 1.35 18.51 -4.52
CA GLY A 97 0.23 17.58 -4.67
C GLY A 97 0.41 16.61 -5.83
N LEU A 98 -0.65 15.87 -6.16
CA LEU A 98 -0.66 14.88 -7.25
C LEU A 98 -1.88 15.08 -8.15
N ASN A 99 -1.63 15.12 -9.46
CA ASN A 99 -2.63 15.08 -10.51
C ASN A 99 -2.88 13.62 -10.91
N LEU A 100 -4.08 13.14 -10.59
CA LEU A 100 -4.55 11.80 -10.88
C LEU A 100 -5.57 11.82 -12.02
N ASP A 101 -5.36 10.92 -12.97
CA ASP A 101 -6.30 10.56 -14.01
C ASP A 101 -6.93 9.22 -13.68
N PHE A 102 -8.13 9.23 -13.10
CA PHE A 102 -8.87 8.00 -12.83
C PHE A 102 -9.26 7.31 -14.13
N VAL A 103 -9.19 5.98 -14.14
CA VAL A 103 -9.75 5.16 -15.21
C VAL A 103 -11.26 5.40 -15.24
N THR A 104 -11.81 5.81 -16.38
CA THR A 104 -13.23 6.15 -16.51
C THR A 104 -14.02 5.14 -17.33
N ALA A 105 -15.31 5.01 -17.02
CA ALA A 105 -16.30 4.36 -17.85
C ALA A 105 -16.76 5.30 -18.99
N ALA A 106 -17.69 4.84 -19.82
CA ALA A 106 -18.17 5.58 -20.99
C ALA A 106 -18.89 6.91 -20.65
N ASP A 107 -19.43 7.03 -19.44
CA ASP A 107 -20.08 8.25 -18.93
C ASP A 107 -19.10 9.28 -18.35
N GLY A 108 -17.78 9.02 -18.44
CA GLY A 108 -16.73 9.90 -17.93
C GLY A 108 -16.54 9.88 -16.41
N LYS A 109 -17.31 9.08 -15.67
CA LYS A 109 -17.09 8.84 -14.24
C LYS A 109 -16.14 7.66 -14.04
N TYR A 110 -15.55 7.53 -12.85
CA TYR A 110 -14.60 6.45 -12.57
C TYR A 110 -15.19 5.08 -12.92
N ALA A 111 -14.36 4.18 -13.42
CA ALA A 111 -14.71 2.77 -13.62
C ALA A 111 -14.34 1.99 -12.36
N THR A 112 -15.28 1.19 -11.86
CA THR A 112 -14.96 0.24 -10.78
C THR A 112 -14.16 -0.92 -11.32
N VAL A 113 -13.23 -1.47 -10.55
CA VAL A 113 -12.58 -2.74 -10.88
C VAL A 113 -13.63 -3.84 -10.83
N GLN A 114 -13.78 -4.58 -11.94
CA GLN A 114 -14.66 -5.75 -12.02
C GLN A 114 -13.85 -6.94 -12.52
N ILE A 115 -13.84 -8.02 -11.73
CA ILE A 115 -13.09 -9.23 -12.03
C ILE A 115 -14.09 -10.36 -12.28
N PRO A 116 -14.07 -11.01 -13.45
CA PRO A 116 -15.03 -12.07 -13.75
C PRO A 116 -15.02 -13.19 -12.71
N ASN A 117 -16.20 -13.51 -12.16
CA ASN A 117 -16.41 -14.58 -11.16
C ASN A 117 -15.62 -14.41 -9.85
N VAL A 118 -15.29 -13.17 -9.48
CA VAL A 118 -14.62 -12.83 -8.23
C VAL A 118 -15.43 -11.76 -7.51
N SER A 119 -15.56 -11.89 -6.20
CA SER A 119 -16.23 -10.89 -5.37
C SER A 119 -15.32 -9.66 -5.20
N THR A 120 -15.93 -8.47 -5.22
CA THR A 120 -15.25 -7.15 -5.11
C THR A 120 -16.09 -6.20 -4.24
N ARG A 121 -16.24 -6.55 -2.95
CA ARG A 121 -16.98 -5.77 -1.94
C ARG A 121 -16.03 -5.19 -0.89
N GLY A 122 -16.56 -4.47 0.10
CA GLY A 122 -15.77 -3.95 1.22
C GLY A 122 -14.79 -4.97 1.82
N PHE A 123 -13.56 -4.53 2.07
CA PHE A 123 -12.38 -5.34 2.45
C PHE A 123 -11.78 -6.24 1.36
N GLU A 124 -12.39 -6.32 0.17
CA GLU A 124 -11.89 -7.09 -0.96
C GLU A 124 -11.23 -6.13 -1.96
N VAL A 125 -9.96 -5.82 -1.70
CA VAL A 125 -9.28 -4.64 -2.23
C VAL A 125 -7.95 -4.94 -2.95
N PRO A 126 -7.54 -4.09 -3.92
CA PRO A 126 -6.22 -4.16 -4.53
C PRO A 126 -5.17 -3.59 -3.57
N ASN A 127 -4.17 -4.39 -3.19
CA ASN A 127 -3.21 -4.01 -2.14
C ASN A 127 -1.75 -3.94 -2.60
N GLY A 128 -1.45 -4.36 -3.84
CA GLY A 128 -0.14 -4.19 -4.45
C GLY A 128 -0.15 -4.53 -5.93
N GLY A 129 0.78 -4.00 -6.70
CA GLY A 129 0.88 -4.30 -8.13
C GLY A 129 2.26 -4.02 -8.70
N PHE A 130 2.47 -4.48 -9.93
CA PHE A 130 3.71 -4.29 -10.67
C PHE A 130 3.44 -4.31 -12.17
N SER A 131 4.36 -3.76 -12.96
CA SER A 131 4.28 -3.81 -14.43
C SER A 131 5.25 -4.84 -14.99
N HIS A 132 4.76 -5.67 -15.92
CA HIS A 132 5.61 -6.59 -16.67
C HIS A 132 5.03 -6.87 -18.05
N ASN A 133 5.85 -6.84 -19.10
CA ASN A 133 5.47 -7.14 -20.50
C ASN A 133 4.21 -6.40 -21.00
N GLY A 134 4.06 -5.12 -20.64
CA GLY A 134 2.91 -4.29 -21.03
C GLY A 134 1.60 -4.63 -20.31
N TYR A 135 1.66 -5.46 -19.26
CA TYR A 135 0.53 -5.71 -18.37
C TYR A 135 0.72 -5.00 -17.03
N LEU A 136 -0.41 -4.54 -16.48
CA LEU A 136 -0.61 -4.24 -15.07
C LEU A 136 -0.92 -5.55 -14.36
N TYR A 137 -0.08 -5.96 -13.42
CA TYR A 137 -0.37 -7.06 -12.51
C TYR A 137 -0.79 -6.50 -11.16
N VAL A 138 -1.84 -7.06 -10.57
CA VAL A 138 -2.40 -6.61 -9.29
C VAL A 138 -2.65 -7.81 -8.38
N PHE A 139 -2.14 -7.72 -7.15
CA PHE A 139 -2.54 -8.57 -6.04
C PHE A 139 -3.81 -8.00 -5.42
N PHE A 140 -4.84 -8.84 -5.38
CA PHE A 140 -6.18 -8.45 -4.99
C PHE A 140 -6.69 -9.38 -3.88
N THR A 141 -7.15 -8.83 -2.76
CA THR A 141 -7.76 -9.61 -1.68
C THR A 141 -9.23 -9.81 -2.00
N THR A 142 -9.76 -11.02 -1.81
CA THR A 142 -11.18 -11.33 -2.05
C THR A 142 -11.70 -12.37 -1.06
N ASP A 143 -13.01 -12.65 -1.14
CA ASP A 143 -13.75 -13.57 -0.28
C ASP A 143 -13.63 -13.19 1.22
N ALA A 144 -13.66 -11.90 1.52
CA ALA A 144 -13.57 -11.39 2.89
C ALA A 144 -14.84 -11.75 3.67
N GLN A 145 -14.70 -12.21 4.91
CA GLN A 145 -15.84 -12.60 5.72
C GLN A 145 -15.66 -12.18 7.19
N PRO A 146 -16.76 -11.94 7.91
CA PRO A 146 -16.69 -11.68 9.34
C PRO A 146 -15.98 -12.80 10.10
N ASN A 147 -15.19 -12.44 11.10
CA ASN A 147 -14.49 -13.33 12.03
C ASN A 147 -14.71 -12.82 13.46
N PRO A 148 -14.72 -13.65 14.52
CA PRO A 148 -14.90 -13.16 15.90
C PRO A 148 -13.88 -12.10 16.34
N PHE A 149 -12.75 -12.00 15.65
CA PHE A 149 -11.66 -11.06 15.95
C PHE A 149 -11.55 -9.88 14.96
N GLY A 150 -12.52 -9.74 14.04
CA GLY A 150 -12.54 -8.70 13.00
C GLY A 150 -13.00 -9.27 11.66
N MET A 151 -12.14 -9.18 10.64
CA MET A 151 -12.39 -9.75 9.33
C MET A 151 -11.37 -10.85 9.02
N LEU A 152 -11.81 -11.90 8.35
CA LEU A 152 -10.95 -12.90 7.73
C LEU A 152 -10.90 -12.60 6.23
N MET A 153 -9.71 -12.36 5.71
CA MET A 153 -9.46 -12.18 4.29
C MET A 153 -9.39 -13.56 3.62
N GLY A 154 -10.32 -13.89 2.73
CA GLY A 154 -10.50 -15.26 2.25
C GLY A 154 -9.32 -15.79 1.44
N ARG A 155 -8.86 -15.01 0.46
CA ARG A 155 -7.68 -15.30 -0.36
C ARG A 155 -7.10 -14.04 -1.02
N SER A 156 -5.86 -14.14 -1.48
CA SER A 156 -5.27 -13.21 -2.42
C SER A 156 -5.11 -13.86 -3.79
N ILE A 157 -5.44 -13.10 -4.83
CA ILE A 157 -5.35 -13.50 -6.23
C ILE A 157 -4.39 -12.58 -6.97
N LEU A 158 -3.74 -13.11 -8.00
CA LEU A 158 -3.03 -12.33 -9.00
C LEU A 158 -3.92 -12.15 -10.22
N ILE A 159 -4.24 -10.91 -10.57
CA ILE A 159 -4.95 -10.54 -11.79
C ILE A 159 -4.04 -9.70 -12.68
N ARG A 160 -4.37 -9.61 -13.97
CA ARG A 160 -3.69 -8.71 -14.88
C ARG A 160 -4.62 -8.02 -15.87
N SER A 161 -4.16 -6.88 -16.39
CA SER A 161 -4.87 -6.10 -17.41
C SER A 161 -3.89 -5.34 -18.32
N LYS A 162 -4.27 -5.08 -19.57
CA LYS A 162 -3.54 -4.17 -20.47
C LYS A 162 -4.08 -2.74 -20.48
N ASP A 163 -5.34 -2.56 -20.07
CA ASP A 163 -6.09 -1.31 -20.23
C ASP A 163 -6.65 -0.77 -18.90
N ALA A 164 -6.33 -1.45 -17.79
CA ALA A 164 -6.87 -1.22 -16.45
C ALA A 164 -8.41 -1.34 -16.33
N LYS A 165 -9.07 -1.94 -17.33
CA LYS A 165 -10.54 -2.10 -17.41
C LYS A 165 -10.94 -3.56 -17.53
N SER A 166 -10.22 -4.30 -18.36
CA SER A 166 -10.47 -5.70 -18.66
C SER A 166 -9.48 -6.56 -17.87
N TRP A 167 -9.97 -7.39 -16.95
CA TRP A 167 -9.16 -8.14 -16.00
C TRP A 167 -9.19 -9.64 -16.26
N GLU A 168 -8.00 -10.25 -16.27
CA GLU A 168 -7.80 -11.69 -16.32
C GLU A 168 -7.32 -12.20 -14.96
N LEU A 169 -7.95 -13.25 -14.44
CA LEU A 169 -7.41 -14.00 -13.30
C LEU A 169 -6.21 -14.84 -13.76
N VAL A 170 -5.04 -14.63 -13.17
CA VAL A 170 -3.85 -15.44 -13.41
C VAL A 170 -3.88 -16.68 -12.52
N TYR A 171 -3.92 -16.50 -11.20
CA TYR A 171 -4.08 -17.57 -10.22
C TYR A 171 -4.49 -17.04 -8.83
N THR A 172 -4.91 -17.94 -7.94
CA THR A 172 -4.97 -17.66 -6.49
C THR A 172 -3.57 -17.75 -5.89
N LEU A 173 -3.04 -16.65 -5.35
CA LEU A 173 -1.71 -16.62 -4.74
C LEU A 173 -1.69 -17.45 -3.46
N SER A 174 -2.55 -17.10 -2.49
CA SER A 174 -2.57 -17.73 -1.17
C SER A 174 -3.94 -17.62 -0.52
N THR A 175 -4.20 -18.52 0.42
CA THR A 175 -5.35 -18.54 1.34
C THR A 175 -4.88 -18.50 2.80
N ASP A 176 -3.61 -18.18 3.04
CA ASP A 176 -2.98 -18.26 4.36
C ASP A 176 -2.09 -17.04 4.67
N ARG A 177 -0.82 -17.03 4.25
CA ARG A 177 0.21 -16.08 4.75
C ARG A 177 0.49 -14.91 3.82
N PHE A 178 0.13 -15.04 2.55
CA PHE A 178 0.38 -14.03 1.53
C PHE A 178 -0.94 -13.47 1.03
N ILE A 179 -1.54 -12.57 1.80
CA ILE A 179 -2.84 -11.98 1.49
C ILE A 179 -2.72 -10.51 1.12
N ASN A 180 -2.21 -9.69 2.05
CA ASN A 180 -1.88 -8.30 1.79
C ASN A 180 -0.41 -8.20 1.37
N VAL A 181 -0.14 -7.85 0.12
CA VAL A 181 1.14 -8.04 -0.56
C VAL A 181 1.70 -6.69 -1.00
N SER A 182 2.93 -6.39 -0.57
CA SER A 182 3.77 -5.33 -1.13
C SER A 182 4.80 -5.93 -2.09
N PRO A 183 4.58 -5.82 -3.42
CA PRO A 183 5.52 -6.32 -4.42
C PRO A 183 6.58 -5.28 -4.80
N VAL A 184 7.82 -5.73 -5.01
CA VAL A 184 8.91 -4.91 -5.55
C VAL A 184 9.71 -5.72 -6.56
N ILE A 185 9.88 -5.17 -7.77
CA ILE A 185 10.78 -5.72 -8.78
C ILE A 185 12.22 -5.34 -8.41
N VAL A 186 13.13 -6.31 -8.44
CA VAL A 186 14.55 -6.12 -8.14
C VAL A 186 15.42 -6.78 -9.20
N ASP A 187 16.61 -6.21 -9.39
CA ASP A 187 17.71 -6.85 -10.12
C ASP A 187 18.41 -7.84 -9.18
N ALA A 188 18.41 -9.12 -9.55
CA ALA A 188 18.98 -10.18 -8.71
C ALA A 188 20.49 -10.06 -8.55
N ALA A 189 21.20 -9.48 -9.53
CA ALA A 189 22.64 -9.26 -9.41
C ALA A 189 22.97 -8.19 -8.36
N LYS A 190 22.03 -7.29 -8.07
CA LYS A 190 22.15 -6.23 -7.05
C LYS A 190 21.53 -6.60 -5.71
N THR A 191 20.89 -7.77 -5.63
CA THR A 191 20.13 -8.21 -4.46
C THR A 191 20.64 -9.58 -4.01
N PRO A 192 21.77 -9.66 -3.28
CA PRO A 192 22.34 -10.93 -2.87
C PRO A 192 21.40 -11.70 -1.93
N GLY A 193 21.42 -13.03 -2.02
CA GLY A 193 20.62 -13.93 -1.17
C GLY A 193 19.29 -14.39 -1.78
N LEU A 194 18.99 -13.99 -3.02
CA LEU A 194 17.84 -14.49 -3.78
C LEU A 194 18.07 -15.93 -4.30
N PRO A 195 17.00 -16.67 -4.64
CA PRO A 195 17.08 -18.00 -5.24
C PRO A 195 17.79 -18.06 -6.61
N VAL A 196 17.95 -16.90 -7.26
CA VAL A 196 18.65 -16.72 -8.54
C VAL A 196 19.67 -15.60 -8.40
N SER A 197 20.73 -15.63 -9.22
CA SER A 197 21.85 -14.68 -9.16
C SER A 197 21.84 -13.61 -10.26
N SER A 198 20.92 -13.69 -11.22
CA SER A 198 20.81 -12.75 -12.34
C SER A 198 19.38 -12.67 -12.86
N GLY A 199 19.10 -11.63 -13.65
CA GLY A 199 17.76 -11.31 -14.15
C GLY A 199 16.95 -10.50 -13.15
N GLU A 200 15.73 -10.16 -13.53
CA GLU A 200 14.77 -9.49 -12.66
C GLU A 200 13.97 -10.52 -11.86
N GLY A 201 13.60 -10.14 -10.64
CA GLY A 201 12.70 -10.93 -9.82
C GLY A 201 11.75 -10.06 -9.02
N LEU A 202 10.63 -10.64 -8.66
CA LEU A 202 9.62 -10.00 -7.84
C LEU A 202 9.74 -10.50 -6.41
N LEU A 203 10.06 -9.58 -5.49
CA LEU A 203 9.93 -9.79 -4.06
C LEU A 203 8.52 -9.42 -3.61
N MET A 204 7.95 -10.23 -2.73
CA MET A 204 6.59 -10.06 -2.19
C MET A 204 6.65 -10.13 -0.67
N TRP A 205 6.60 -8.98 -0.01
CA TRP A 205 6.36 -8.92 1.44
C TRP A 205 4.87 -9.03 1.67
N ALA A 206 4.44 -9.88 2.58
CA ALA A 206 3.02 -10.03 2.80
C ALA A 206 2.63 -10.39 4.24
N THR A 207 1.38 -10.08 4.58
CA THR A 207 0.72 -10.52 5.81
C THR A 207 -0.44 -11.46 5.50
N GLY A 208 -0.78 -12.29 6.48
CA GLY A 208 -1.74 -13.37 6.34
C GLY A 208 -3.21 -12.97 6.46
N ARG A 209 -4.06 -14.00 6.42
CA ARG A 209 -5.52 -13.91 6.27
C ARG A 209 -6.29 -13.29 7.43
N GLU A 210 -5.74 -13.30 8.63
CA GLU A 210 -6.35 -12.62 9.77
C GLU A 210 -6.09 -11.13 9.65
N TYR A 211 -7.14 -10.34 9.38
CA TYR A 211 -7.00 -8.94 9.01
C TYR A 211 -6.21 -8.17 10.07
N ARG A 212 -5.07 -7.62 9.64
CA ARG A 212 -4.09 -6.89 10.46
C ARG A 212 -3.55 -7.67 11.67
N ARG A 213 -3.62 -9.00 11.69
CA ARG A 213 -3.19 -9.87 12.81
C ARG A 213 -2.19 -10.94 12.37
N SER A 214 -1.18 -10.51 11.61
CA SER A 214 -0.16 -11.41 11.07
C SER A 214 1.18 -10.69 10.99
N SER A 215 2.25 -11.38 11.40
CA SER A 215 3.62 -10.92 11.18
C SER A 215 4.00 -11.09 9.70
N PRO A 216 4.89 -10.24 9.15
CA PRO A 216 5.17 -10.26 7.72
C PRO A 216 6.07 -11.43 7.31
N HIS A 217 5.78 -11.99 6.14
CA HIS A 217 6.53 -13.02 5.46
C HIS A 217 7.11 -12.48 4.15
N LEU A 218 8.05 -13.22 3.54
CA LEU A 218 8.67 -12.87 2.26
C LEU A 218 8.61 -14.03 1.28
N ALA A 219 8.28 -13.71 0.03
CA ALA A 219 8.37 -14.60 -1.10
C ALA A 219 9.10 -13.94 -2.28
N PHE A 220 9.55 -14.77 -3.20
CA PHE A 220 10.28 -14.39 -4.40
C PHE A 220 9.79 -15.22 -5.59
N VAL A 221 9.72 -14.60 -6.77
CA VAL A 221 9.57 -15.31 -8.04
C VAL A 221 10.43 -14.63 -9.12
N PRO A 222 11.14 -15.37 -9.98
CA PRO A 222 11.77 -14.77 -11.17
C PRO A 222 10.72 -14.04 -12.01
N LEU A 223 11.03 -12.82 -12.48
CA LEU A 223 10.01 -11.95 -13.08
C LEU A 223 9.44 -12.56 -14.38
N ASP A 224 10.26 -13.28 -15.14
CA ASP A 224 9.85 -14.03 -16.34
C ASP A 224 8.97 -15.27 -16.06
N LYS A 225 8.75 -15.59 -14.78
CA LYS A 225 7.92 -16.70 -14.29
C LYS A 225 6.74 -16.25 -13.44
N VAL A 226 6.38 -14.96 -13.41
CA VAL A 226 5.28 -14.45 -12.57
C VAL A 226 3.91 -15.07 -12.85
N ASP A 227 3.68 -15.61 -14.05
CA ASP A 227 2.43 -16.30 -14.39
C ASP A 227 2.39 -17.75 -13.86
N ASP A 228 3.52 -18.29 -13.41
CA ASP A 228 3.64 -19.65 -12.86
C ASP A 228 3.77 -19.62 -11.33
N ARG A 229 2.63 -19.85 -10.65
CA ARG A 229 2.58 -19.93 -9.19
C ARG A 229 3.58 -20.94 -8.59
N SER A 230 3.92 -22.02 -9.31
CA SER A 230 4.86 -23.04 -8.81
C SER A 230 6.33 -22.57 -8.79
N ALA A 231 6.63 -21.47 -9.48
CA ALA A 231 7.94 -20.83 -9.47
C ALA A 231 8.21 -20.01 -8.20
N ILE A 232 7.17 -19.71 -7.40
CA ILE A 232 7.31 -18.95 -6.16
C ILE A 232 8.17 -19.70 -5.15
N ARG A 233 9.04 -18.96 -4.47
CA ARG A 233 9.90 -19.43 -3.39
C ARG A 233 9.65 -18.58 -2.14
N TYR A 234 9.45 -19.23 -1.01
CA TYR A 234 9.12 -18.63 0.27
C TYR A 234 10.34 -18.63 1.18
N TRP A 235 10.61 -17.48 1.81
CA TRP A 235 11.75 -17.32 2.71
C TRP A 235 11.59 -18.17 3.97
N THR A 236 12.61 -18.98 4.29
CA THR A 236 12.60 -19.86 5.46
C THR A 236 13.62 -19.45 6.53
N GLY A 237 14.30 -18.31 6.35
CA GLY A 237 15.36 -17.84 7.24
C GLY A 237 16.75 -18.33 6.86
N ASP A 238 17.76 -17.63 7.37
CA ASP A 238 19.18 -18.01 7.24
C ASP A 238 19.67 -18.21 5.79
N GLY A 239 19.17 -17.39 4.85
CA GLY A 239 19.57 -17.47 3.44
C GLY A 239 18.85 -18.56 2.63
N ARG A 240 17.80 -19.18 3.18
CA ARG A 240 17.11 -20.32 2.57
C ARG A 240 15.71 -19.99 2.09
N TRP A 241 15.29 -20.75 1.09
CA TRP A 241 14.00 -20.62 0.42
C TRP A 241 13.36 -21.99 0.21
N SER A 242 12.03 -22.06 0.25
CA SER A 242 11.25 -23.29 0.04
C SER A 242 10.19 -23.08 -1.05
N PRO A 243 9.82 -24.11 -1.84
CA PRO A 243 8.66 -24.04 -2.73
C PRO A 243 7.31 -24.12 -1.97
N ARG A 244 7.31 -24.35 -0.64
CA ARG A 244 6.08 -24.51 0.16
C ARG A 244 5.86 -23.29 1.05
N GLU A 245 4.69 -22.66 0.92
CA GLU A 245 4.26 -21.52 1.74
C GLU A 245 4.27 -21.86 3.25
N GLY A 246 3.89 -23.09 3.60
CA GLY A 246 3.88 -23.61 4.96
C GLY A 246 5.24 -23.59 5.68
N ASP A 247 6.35 -23.57 4.94
CA ASP A 247 7.70 -23.48 5.50
C ASP A 247 8.14 -22.02 5.74
N SER A 248 7.38 -21.04 5.24
CA SER A 248 7.71 -19.62 5.34
C SER A 248 7.85 -19.18 6.80
N ARG A 249 8.89 -18.41 7.09
CA ARG A 249 9.12 -17.82 8.42
C ARG A 249 8.85 -16.33 8.40
N GLN A 250 8.31 -15.83 9.52
CA GLN A 250 8.14 -14.39 9.73
C GLN A 250 9.49 -13.67 9.70
N LEU A 251 9.54 -12.49 9.09
CA LEU A 251 10.74 -11.65 9.03
C LEU A 251 11.09 -11.04 10.38
N PHE A 252 10.07 -10.73 11.17
CA PHE A 252 10.14 -10.28 12.55
C PHE A 252 8.78 -10.52 13.21
N HIS A 253 8.72 -10.52 14.53
CA HIS A 253 7.46 -10.60 15.24
C HIS A 253 6.83 -9.21 15.40
N HIS A 254 5.58 -9.08 14.99
CA HIS A 254 4.72 -7.96 15.37
C HIS A 254 3.27 -8.45 15.43
N PRO A 255 2.52 -8.19 16.52
CA PRO A 255 1.18 -8.75 16.71
C PRO A 255 0.13 -8.17 15.73
N MET A 256 0.46 -7.05 15.08
CA MET A 256 -0.47 -6.32 14.26
C MET A 256 0.22 -5.60 13.10
N VAL A 257 -0.10 -5.95 11.86
CA VAL A 257 0.48 -5.29 10.68
C VAL A 257 -0.64 -5.12 9.66
N GLY A 258 -1.13 -3.88 9.53
CA GLY A 258 -2.03 -3.47 8.46
C GLY A 258 -1.27 -2.87 7.29
N GLU A 259 -1.89 -2.95 6.11
CA GLU A 259 -1.48 -2.30 4.85
C GLU A 259 0.01 -2.00 4.74
N ILE A 260 0.76 -3.06 4.44
CA ILE A 260 2.22 -3.05 4.38
C ILE A 260 2.68 -2.46 3.05
N SER A 261 3.70 -1.61 3.09
CA SER A 261 4.42 -1.15 1.91
C SER A 261 5.93 -1.19 2.13
N VAL A 262 6.69 -1.59 1.12
CA VAL A 262 8.14 -1.76 1.19
C VAL A 262 8.81 -1.14 -0.02
N ALA A 263 9.92 -0.44 0.19
CA ALA A 263 10.75 0.11 -0.88
C ALA A 263 12.21 0.24 -0.47
N TRP A 264 13.12 0.20 -1.44
CA TRP A 264 14.50 0.61 -1.23
C TRP A 264 14.61 2.14 -1.22
N ASN A 265 15.41 2.69 -0.32
CA ASN A 265 15.75 4.11 -0.27
C ASN A 265 17.26 4.31 -0.41
N ASP A 266 17.67 4.96 -1.51
CA ASP A 266 19.08 5.19 -1.81
C ASP A 266 19.77 6.21 -0.89
N ALA A 267 19.05 7.21 -0.39
CA ALA A 267 19.67 8.22 0.49
C ALA A 267 20.13 7.59 1.82
N VAL A 268 19.30 6.71 2.40
CA VAL A 268 19.64 6.00 3.65
C VAL A 268 20.29 4.62 3.43
N GLN A 269 20.33 4.12 2.20
CA GLN A 269 20.86 2.80 1.83
C GLN A 269 20.20 1.68 2.67
N ARG A 270 18.86 1.70 2.70
CA ARG A 270 18.04 0.73 3.43
C ARG A 270 16.77 0.41 2.67
N TRP A 271 16.30 -0.81 2.86
CA TRP A 271 14.89 -1.15 2.70
C TRP A 271 14.09 -0.46 3.81
N VAL A 272 13.00 0.18 3.44
CA VAL A 272 12.05 0.85 4.33
C VAL A 272 10.73 0.10 4.22
N MET A 273 10.18 -0.31 5.35
CA MET A 273 8.86 -0.91 5.46
C MET A 273 7.97 -0.01 6.30
N MET A 274 6.81 0.36 5.77
CA MET A 274 5.79 1.11 6.49
C MET A 274 4.51 0.27 6.61
N TYR A 275 3.84 0.39 7.75
CA TYR A 275 2.60 -0.31 8.05
C TYR A 275 1.84 0.39 9.19
N ASN A 276 0.55 0.11 9.34
CA ASN A 276 -0.28 0.66 10.42
C ASN A 276 -0.64 -0.38 11.48
N VAL A 277 -0.96 0.12 12.68
CA VAL A 277 -1.49 -0.63 13.82
C VAL A 277 -2.74 0.06 14.37
N GLU A 278 -3.56 -0.66 15.14
CA GLU A 278 -4.89 -0.27 15.59
C GLU A 278 -4.96 0.30 17.02
N GLN A 279 -3.97 0.05 17.89
CA GLN A 279 -4.06 0.36 19.32
C GLN A 279 -2.72 0.79 19.94
N PRO A 280 -2.43 2.10 20.07
CA PRO A 280 -3.15 3.21 19.43
C PRO A 280 -2.90 3.21 17.92
N ARG A 281 -3.77 3.89 17.18
CA ARG A 281 -3.64 4.04 15.73
C ARG A 281 -2.38 4.78 15.34
N THR A 282 -1.46 4.04 14.74
CA THR A 282 -0.07 4.49 14.55
C THR A 282 0.45 4.00 13.21
N ILE A 283 1.13 4.89 12.48
CA ILE A 283 1.95 4.55 11.33
C ILE A 283 3.35 4.25 11.83
N LEU A 284 3.86 3.06 11.52
CA LEU A 284 5.16 2.57 11.93
C LEU A 284 6.09 2.44 10.72
N LEU A 285 7.39 2.58 10.98
CA LEU A 285 8.46 2.40 10.03
C LEU A 285 9.51 1.45 10.60
N ARG A 286 9.99 0.52 9.77
CA ARG A 286 11.18 -0.31 10.04
C ARG A 286 12.14 -0.20 8.88
N THR A 287 13.42 -0.41 9.14
CA THR A 287 14.43 -0.46 8.08
C THR A 287 15.24 -1.75 8.11
N SER A 288 15.86 -2.10 6.99
CA SER A 288 16.78 -3.23 6.91
C SER A 288 17.86 -3.02 5.84
N PRO A 289 19.09 -3.52 6.03
CA PRO A 289 20.10 -3.49 4.96
C PRO A 289 19.81 -4.46 3.81
N THR A 290 18.97 -5.48 4.01
CA THR A 290 18.62 -6.47 2.98
C THR A 290 17.10 -6.66 2.91
N PRO A 291 16.56 -7.29 1.86
CA PRO A 291 15.12 -7.55 1.78
C PRO A 291 14.56 -8.44 2.90
N PHE A 292 15.41 -9.35 3.42
CA PHE A 292 15.02 -10.39 4.37
C PHE A 292 15.39 -10.09 5.82
N GLY A 293 16.16 -9.02 6.08
CA GLY A 293 16.49 -8.61 7.43
C GLY A 293 18.01 -8.49 7.73
N PRO A 294 18.37 -8.36 9.02
CA PRO A 294 17.43 -8.16 10.12
C PRO A 294 16.71 -6.81 9.97
N TRP A 295 15.43 -6.78 10.33
CA TRP A 295 14.63 -5.56 10.37
C TRP A 295 14.82 -4.89 11.73
N THR A 296 14.96 -3.56 11.74
CA THR A 296 15.05 -2.79 13.00
C THR A 296 13.77 -2.93 13.83
N ASP A 297 13.83 -2.50 15.09
CA ASP A 297 12.64 -2.16 15.84
C ASP A 297 11.81 -1.07 15.14
N ALA A 298 10.51 -1.02 15.45
CA ALA A 298 9.59 -0.08 14.84
C ALA A 298 9.82 1.34 15.39
N LYS A 299 9.86 2.31 14.47
CA LYS A 299 9.83 3.74 14.77
C LYS A 299 8.45 4.30 14.47
N VAL A 300 7.96 5.17 15.34
CA VAL A 300 6.67 5.85 15.15
C VAL A 300 6.85 6.98 14.14
N VAL A 301 6.15 6.88 13.00
CA VAL A 301 6.07 7.97 12.02
C VAL A 301 5.07 9.00 12.50
N MET A 302 3.88 8.56 12.89
CA MET A 302 2.85 9.41 13.49
C MET A 302 1.80 8.57 14.21
N GLN A 303 1.08 9.18 15.15
CA GLN A 303 -0.18 8.67 15.67
C GLN A 303 -1.34 9.49 15.09
N ALA A 304 -2.49 8.85 14.85
CA ALA A 304 -3.65 9.54 14.28
C ALA A 304 -4.08 10.78 15.11
N LYS A 305 -3.98 10.67 16.43
CA LYS A 305 -4.29 11.76 17.37
C LYS A 305 -3.47 13.03 17.14
N ASP A 306 -2.25 12.93 16.58
CA ASP A 306 -1.39 14.08 16.32
C ASP A 306 -1.91 14.95 15.16
N ALA A 307 -2.88 14.42 14.40
CA ALA A 307 -3.54 15.05 13.26
C ALA A 307 -5.03 15.39 13.49
N PHE A 308 -5.55 15.11 14.69
CA PHE A 308 -6.91 15.49 15.09
C PHE A 308 -7.10 17.01 15.01
N GLY A 309 -8.24 17.43 14.47
CA GLY A 309 -8.58 18.85 14.24
C GLY A 309 -7.76 19.54 13.14
N LYS A 310 -6.85 18.83 12.46
CA LYS A 310 -6.08 19.34 11.31
C LYS A 310 -6.63 18.77 10.01
N TYR A 311 -6.41 17.48 9.79
CA TYR A 311 -6.90 16.74 8.64
C TYR A 311 -7.57 15.41 9.01
N ILE A 312 -7.53 15.02 10.28
CA ILE A 312 -8.29 13.89 10.82
C ILE A 312 -9.35 14.43 11.77
N HIS A 313 -10.58 13.93 11.66
CA HIS A 313 -11.68 14.38 12.51
C HIS A 313 -11.51 13.94 13.96
N GLU A 314 -11.74 14.84 14.90
CA GLU A 314 -11.91 14.54 16.33
C GLU A 314 -13.39 14.46 16.68
N GLY A 315 -13.86 13.28 17.09
CA GLY A 315 -15.26 13.00 17.35
C GLY A 315 -15.85 13.89 18.45
N GLY A 316 -17.06 14.37 18.22
CA GLY A 316 -17.77 15.28 19.12
C GLY A 316 -17.30 16.74 19.03
N THR A 317 -16.35 17.05 18.14
CA THR A 317 -15.88 18.41 17.90
C THR A 317 -16.51 19.02 16.64
N LYS A 318 -16.43 20.35 16.52
CA LYS A 318 -16.88 21.11 15.35
C LYS A 318 -15.70 21.55 14.48
N ASP A 319 -14.76 20.64 14.24
CA ASP A 319 -13.57 20.90 13.41
C ASP A 319 -13.87 21.06 11.90
N GLY A 320 -15.06 20.62 11.46
CA GLY A 320 -15.48 20.66 10.05
C GLY A 320 -14.80 19.61 9.17
N LEU A 321 -14.20 18.59 9.77
CA LEU A 321 -13.46 17.53 9.07
C LEU A 321 -14.31 16.28 8.85
N ASN A 322 -15.37 16.03 9.60
CA ASN A 322 -16.18 14.82 9.48
C ASN A 322 -16.95 14.74 8.15
N ASP A 323 -17.15 13.51 7.68
CA ASP A 323 -18.21 13.25 6.71
C ASP A 323 -19.60 13.32 7.37
N PRO A 324 -20.64 13.75 6.62
CA PRO A 324 -22.01 13.79 7.10
C PRO A 324 -22.45 12.51 7.82
N GLY A 325 -22.98 12.65 9.04
CA GLY A 325 -23.45 11.53 9.86
C GLY A 325 -22.36 10.81 10.64
N ARG A 326 -21.13 11.35 10.68
CA ARG A 326 -19.98 10.80 11.40
C ARG A 326 -19.35 11.80 12.36
N GLU A 327 -20.15 12.74 12.87
CA GLU A 327 -19.73 13.85 13.74
C GLU A 327 -19.23 13.38 15.12
N ASP A 328 -19.73 12.26 15.62
CA ASP A 328 -19.35 11.73 16.94
C ASP A 328 -18.18 10.73 16.87
N GLY A 329 -17.84 10.24 15.68
CA GLY A 329 -16.87 9.17 15.47
C GLY A 329 -15.49 9.71 15.08
N ASN A 330 -14.46 9.40 15.85
CA ASN A 330 -13.08 9.76 15.51
C ASN A 330 -12.67 9.30 14.10
N GLY A 331 -11.89 10.14 13.44
CA GLY A 331 -11.10 9.75 12.28
C GLY A 331 -9.89 8.92 12.67
N ASP A 332 -9.17 8.50 11.63
CA ASP A 332 -8.07 7.56 11.77
C ASP A 332 -7.07 7.66 10.61
N ALA A 333 -5.90 7.04 10.75
CA ALA A 333 -4.86 6.95 9.74
C ALA A 333 -4.44 5.50 9.49
N TYR A 334 -4.37 5.09 8.24
CA TYR A 334 -3.95 3.74 7.83
C TYR A 334 -3.38 3.73 6.41
N ALA A 335 -2.93 2.56 5.93
CA ALA A 335 -2.43 2.39 4.56
C ALA A 335 -1.30 3.35 4.15
N PRO A 336 -0.15 3.35 4.85
CA PRO A 336 1.01 4.18 4.51
C PRO A 336 1.75 3.62 3.28
N TYR A 337 1.19 3.78 2.09
CA TYR A 337 1.78 3.28 0.85
C TYR A 337 2.88 4.19 0.32
N LEU A 338 4.13 3.74 0.42
CA LEU A 338 5.30 4.42 -0.12
C LEU A 338 5.19 4.67 -1.63
N ILE A 339 5.72 5.80 -2.11
CA ILE A 339 5.80 6.16 -3.53
C ILE A 339 7.29 6.37 -3.91
N PRO A 340 8.03 5.30 -4.25
CA PRO A 340 9.48 5.35 -4.39
C PRO A 340 9.99 6.29 -5.47
N ARG A 341 9.20 6.52 -6.55
CA ARG A 341 9.49 7.49 -7.61
C ARG A 341 9.87 8.86 -7.05
N PHE A 342 9.28 9.24 -5.92
CA PHE A 342 9.44 10.58 -5.34
C PHE A 342 10.45 10.66 -4.19
N PHE A 343 11.15 9.57 -3.87
CA PHE A 343 12.19 9.62 -2.84
C PHE A 343 13.32 10.56 -3.27
N LYS A 344 13.72 11.45 -2.36
CA LYS A 344 14.73 12.48 -2.63
C LYS A 344 16.11 12.06 -2.09
N PRO A 345 17.20 12.52 -2.73
CA PRO A 345 18.57 12.27 -2.25
C PRO A 345 18.87 12.76 -0.83
N ASP A 346 18.06 13.69 -0.31
CA ASP A 346 18.21 14.24 1.04
C ASP A 346 17.51 13.40 2.12
N GLY A 347 16.96 12.23 1.75
CA GLY A 347 16.24 11.33 2.66
C GLY A 347 14.74 11.58 2.76
N THR A 348 14.19 12.55 2.02
CA THR A 348 12.73 12.76 2.00
C THR A 348 12.03 11.61 1.29
N ILE A 349 11.05 11.02 1.95
CA ILE A 349 10.13 10.00 1.41
C ILE A 349 8.73 10.58 1.26
N TYR A 350 7.98 10.05 0.30
CA TYR A 350 6.56 10.35 0.10
C TYR A 350 5.75 9.08 0.16
N PHE A 351 4.54 9.18 0.70
CA PHE A 351 3.61 8.07 0.82
C PHE A 351 2.17 8.57 0.78
N LEU A 352 1.26 7.77 0.23
CA LEU A 352 -0.16 7.96 0.44
C LEU A 352 -0.55 7.41 1.81
N MET A 353 -1.54 8.03 2.43
CA MET A 353 -2.13 7.59 3.69
C MET A 353 -3.63 7.78 3.64
N SER A 354 -4.37 6.76 3.99
CA SER A 354 -5.83 6.80 4.06
C SER A 354 -6.29 7.39 5.39
N LEU A 355 -7.39 8.13 5.32
CA LEU A 355 -8.06 8.71 6.45
C LEU A 355 -9.42 8.03 6.63
N TRP A 356 -9.74 7.65 7.85
CA TRP A 356 -11.05 7.04 8.14
C TRP A 356 -12.17 8.08 8.16
N ASN A 357 -11.94 9.26 8.72
CA ASN A 357 -12.91 10.37 8.80
C ASN A 357 -12.12 11.70 8.77
N PRO A 358 -12.20 12.51 7.69
CA PRO A 358 -12.94 12.26 6.45
C PRO A 358 -12.46 11.00 5.73
N TYR A 359 -13.34 10.31 5.01
CA TYR A 359 -12.99 9.11 4.26
C TYR A 359 -12.30 9.46 2.93
N ASN A 360 -11.00 9.71 2.98
CA ASN A 360 -10.20 10.23 1.86
C ASN A 360 -8.72 9.83 1.98
N VAL A 361 -7.97 9.99 0.89
CA VAL A 361 -6.52 9.75 0.85
C VAL A 361 -5.75 11.08 0.84
N VAL A 362 -4.65 11.12 1.58
CA VAL A 362 -3.73 12.27 1.64
C VAL A 362 -2.34 11.87 1.19
N LEU A 363 -1.65 12.79 0.53
CA LEU A 363 -0.22 12.68 0.25
C LEU A 363 0.55 13.19 1.47
N MET A 364 1.44 12.36 1.98
CA MET A 364 2.30 12.63 3.12
C MET A 364 3.76 12.64 2.71
N ARG A 365 4.58 13.35 3.49
CA ARG A 365 6.04 13.27 3.42
C ARG A 365 6.64 13.06 4.80
N ALA A 366 7.84 12.51 4.84
CA ALA A 366 8.70 12.44 6.01
C ALA A 366 10.18 12.52 5.57
N LYS A 367 11.09 12.90 6.45
CA LYS A 367 12.53 12.92 6.15
C LYS A 367 13.26 11.91 7.02
N LEU A 368 14.03 11.04 6.38
CA LEU A 368 14.88 10.04 7.03
C LEU A 368 16.34 10.53 7.08
N THR A 369 17.05 10.20 8.16
CA THR A 369 18.49 10.46 8.32
C THR A 369 19.21 9.22 8.84
N LYS A 370 20.51 9.13 8.54
CA LYS A 370 21.43 8.15 9.14
C LYS A 370 21.95 8.63 10.49
#